data_AF-A0A0M0JH09-F1
#
_entry.id   AF-A0A0M0JH09-F1
#
_cell.length_a   1.000
_cell.length_b   1.000
_cell.length_c   1.000
_cell.angle_alpha   90.00
_cell.angle_beta   90.00
_cell.angle_gamma   90.00
#
_symmetry.space_group_name_H-M   'P 1'
#
loop_
_entity.id
_entity.type
_entity.pdbx_description
1 polymer ?
#
loop_
_entity_poly.entity_id
_entity_poly.type
_entity_poly.pdbx_seq_one_letter_code
_entity_poly.pdbx_strand_id
1 'polypeptide(L)'
;MKKAIEEKAKALLEGPEDKAPPAVRPDLAIKRNETKLILEKEPSEFSEEPIRPKRMISHLRDGFTELIEDGMETGEAAGQAVAVFQNKHATVNERLKSALKLLARLFSCLVGFYACLFGLCKAVYLRMRKYEWAEQLIIMLCGLVLCFFGGVYIVSLAALEAAYRMGGTALLDDLYYVYKTVQKVSKEVLSDPQNEQLDQQDLYDAMVKIEQPMKLQSAMSNLWSVYVAVLATLSMQFAQVVTIALGMASCIRPTMLKILRPPIAMILTTSNWKLHHWLDHHRSPDGNWLAEHAESKEEGESVLISTVVNVLVMWFAWTLYAFVAAYYAGLRGGRMFADALLGKEGFLSKFCKGHCCGCFEEGSCLANLLDSDGYADEVVMYVLAVMGIWAQVESGFKLFFPLNIVLMPLTLIEWFLRYQVTFGGIAAAGAAG
;
A
#
# COMPACT_ATOMS: atom_id res chain seq x y z
N MET A 1 25.21 -26.61 6.82
CA MET A 1 23.85 -26.28 6.35
C MET A 1 23.47 -27.04 5.08
N LYS A 2 24.21 -26.96 3.95
CA LYS A 2 23.92 -27.77 2.74
C LYS A 2 23.86 -29.29 2.98
N LYS A 3 24.82 -29.86 3.73
CA LYS A 3 24.81 -31.30 4.11
C LYS A 3 23.59 -31.73 4.93
N ALA A 4 23.06 -30.86 5.79
CA ALA A 4 21.90 -31.16 6.63
C ALA A 4 20.57 -31.11 5.84
N ILE A 5 20.56 -30.40 4.72
CA ILE A 5 19.41 -30.32 3.80
C ILE A 5 19.41 -31.54 2.86
N GLU A 6 20.58 -31.99 2.41
CA GLU A 6 20.71 -33.23 1.62
C GLU A 6 20.37 -34.50 2.43
N GLU A 7 20.74 -34.58 3.71
CA GLU A 7 20.37 -35.71 4.57
C GLU A 7 18.87 -35.80 4.82
N LYS A 8 18.18 -34.67 5.01
CA LYS A 8 16.72 -34.64 5.18
C LYS A 8 15.96 -34.95 3.89
N ALA A 9 16.51 -34.60 2.73
CA ALA A 9 15.92 -34.93 1.44
C ALA A 9 16.08 -36.42 1.10
N LYS A 10 17.17 -37.05 1.53
CA LYS A 10 17.42 -38.49 1.33
C LYS A 10 16.54 -39.37 2.22
N ALA A 11 16.25 -38.93 3.45
CA ALA A 11 15.36 -39.62 4.38
C ALA A 11 13.86 -39.57 3.99
N LEU A 12 13.47 -38.68 3.06
CA LEU A 12 12.09 -38.55 2.57
C LEU A 12 11.83 -39.35 1.27
N LEU A 13 12.88 -39.81 0.59
CA LEU A 13 12.78 -40.56 -0.67
C LEU A 13 12.90 -42.08 -0.49
N GLU A 14 13.37 -42.54 0.68
CA GLU A 14 13.38 -43.95 1.05
C GLU A 14 12.10 -44.28 1.84
N GLY A 15 11.00 -44.50 1.12
CA GLY A 15 9.79 -45.09 1.68
C GLY A 15 10.01 -46.57 2.06
N PRO A 16 9.41 -47.08 3.15
CA PRO A 16 9.61 -48.47 3.55
C PRO A 16 8.84 -49.43 2.65
N GLU A 17 9.56 -50.46 2.18
CA GLU A 17 9.02 -51.66 1.54
C GLU A 17 8.10 -52.46 2.49
N ASP A 18 7.01 -52.96 1.90
CA ASP A 18 6.14 -54.09 2.25
C ASP A 18 6.35 -54.78 3.62
N LYS A 19 5.32 -54.74 4.48
CA LYS A 19 4.87 -55.90 5.28
C LYS A 19 3.36 -55.92 5.47
N ALA A 20 2.76 -57.02 5.01
CA ALA A 20 1.37 -57.40 5.20
C ALA A 20 0.93 -57.37 6.68
N PRO A 21 -0.34 -57.02 6.99
CA PRO A 21 -0.83 -57.04 8.36
C PRO A 21 -1.13 -58.47 8.85
N PRO A 22 -0.69 -58.87 10.06
CA PRO A 22 -1.18 -60.06 10.72
C PRO A 22 -2.53 -59.81 11.40
N ALA A 23 -3.26 -60.91 11.56
CA ALA A 23 -4.60 -61.02 12.09
C ALA A 23 -4.81 -60.37 13.48
N VAL A 24 -5.95 -59.68 13.63
CA VAL A 24 -6.53 -59.34 14.93
C VAL A 24 -7.88 -60.05 15.04
N ARG A 25 -7.95 -61.04 15.93
CA ARG A 25 -9.20 -61.62 16.45
C ARG A 25 -9.76 -60.74 17.57
N PRO A 26 -11.07 -60.88 17.84
CA PRO A 26 -11.94 -59.80 18.25
C PRO A 26 -12.04 -59.71 19.76
N ASP A 27 -12.14 -58.51 20.31
CA ASP A 27 -12.74 -58.31 21.62
C ASP A 27 -13.30 -56.88 21.73
N LEU A 28 -14.51 -56.81 22.29
CA LEU A 28 -15.17 -55.63 22.89
C LEU A 28 -15.92 -54.68 21.95
N ALA A 29 -16.97 -55.25 21.37
CA ALA A 29 -18.37 -54.83 21.50
C ALA A 29 -18.72 -53.47 22.17
N ILE A 30 -19.40 -52.64 21.37
CA ILE A 30 -20.69 -51.97 21.65
C ILE A 30 -20.72 -50.78 22.63
N LYS A 31 -20.89 -49.58 22.06
CA LYS A 31 -21.95 -48.62 22.43
C LYS A 31 -22.23 -47.65 21.28
N ARG A 32 -23.09 -48.08 20.36
CA ARG A 32 -23.77 -47.24 19.36
C ARG A 32 -25.24 -47.30 19.71
N ASN A 33 -25.74 -46.33 20.47
CA ASN A 33 -27.14 -46.19 20.82
C ASN A 33 -27.46 -44.72 21.03
N GLU A 34 -27.86 -44.02 19.96
CA GLU A 34 -28.84 -42.91 20.02
C GLU A 34 -29.60 -42.81 18.68
N THR A 35 -30.13 -43.96 18.22
CA THR A 35 -31.22 -43.99 17.22
C THR A 35 -32.03 -45.25 17.49
N LYS A 36 -32.99 -45.16 18.42
CA LYS A 36 -34.24 -45.94 18.54
C LYS A 36 -34.74 -45.88 20.00
N LEU A 37 -36.07 -45.93 20.13
CA LEU A 37 -36.88 -45.93 21.35
C LEU A 37 -37.20 -44.57 21.98
N ILE A 38 -38.25 -43.93 21.47
CA ILE A 38 -39.51 -43.86 22.23
C ILE A 38 -40.65 -44.23 21.29
N LEU A 39 -40.86 -45.55 21.15
CA LEU A 39 -42.12 -46.15 20.72
C LEU A 39 -42.31 -47.35 21.65
N GLU A 40 -43.01 -47.12 22.77
CA GLU A 40 -43.90 -48.10 23.38
C GLU A 40 -44.68 -47.43 24.51
N LYS A 41 -45.95 -47.14 24.25
CA LYS A 41 -46.97 -47.30 25.27
C LYS A 41 -48.21 -47.90 24.61
N GLU A 42 -48.57 -49.04 25.15
CA GLU A 42 -49.61 -49.99 24.75
C GLU A 42 -51.06 -49.47 24.79
N PRO A 43 -52.03 -50.23 24.27
CA PRO A 43 -53.32 -49.73 23.80
C PRO A 43 -54.38 -49.71 24.92
N SER A 44 -55.34 -48.78 24.80
CA SER A 44 -56.61 -48.86 25.51
C SER A 44 -57.75 -48.55 24.55
N GLU A 45 -58.69 -49.49 24.48
CA GLU A 45 -59.95 -49.51 23.74
C GLU A 45 -60.69 -48.15 23.67
N PHE A 46 -61.15 -47.74 22.49
CA PHE A 46 -62.53 -47.26 22.30
C PHE A 46 -62.94 -47.13 20.81
N SER A 47 -64.00 -47.88 20.46
CA SER A 47 -64.99 -47.76 19.37
C SER A 47 -64.57 -47.35 17.94
N GLU A 48 -64.86 -48.25 17.01
CA GLU A 48 -65.09 -47.96 15.59
C GLU A 48 -66.24 -46.94 15.38
N GLU A 49 -65.98 -45.85 14.68
CA GLU A 49 -66.99 -45.16 13.85
C GLU A 49 -66.42 -44.92 12.44
N PRO A 50 -67.14 -45.26 11.36
CA PRO A 50 -66.68 -45.03 10.00
C PRO A 50 -66.85 -43.56 9.61
N ILE A 51 -65.77 -42.78 9.64
CA ILE A 51 -65.79 -41.38 9.19
C ILE A 51 -65.83 -41.35 7.65
N ARG A 52 -66.95 -40.82 7.13
CA ARG A 52 -67.24 -40.70 5.68
C ARG A 52 -66.17 -39.86 4.93
N PRO A 53 -65.70 -40.28 3.75
CA PRO A 53 -64.62 -39.63 2.99
C PRO A 53 -64.94 -38.25 2.38
N LYS A 54 -66.14 -37.69 2.59
CA LYS A 54 -66.55 -36.41 1.97
C LYS A 54 -66.10 -35.15 2.71
N ARG A 55 -65.81 -35.21 4.02
CA ARG A 55 -65.39 -34.03 4.81
C ARG A 55 -63.90 -33.71 4.70
N MET A 56 -63.07 -34.72 4.46
CA MET A 56 -61.61 -34.54 4.38
C MET A 56 -61.20 -33.84 3.07
N ILE A 57 -61.94 -34.07 1.99
CA ILE A 57 -61.67 -33.48 0.66
C ILE A 57 -62.03 -31.98 0.64
N SER A 58 -63.06 -31.54 1.37
CA SER A 58 -63.38 -30.11 1.46
C SER A 58 -62.34 -29.34 2.28
N HIS A 59 -61.93 -29.87 3.43
CA HIS A 59 -60.89 -29.23 4.25
C HIS A 59 -59.51 -29.18 3.57
N LEU A 60 -59.17 -30.20 2.77
CA LEU A 60 -57.96 -30.17 1.94
C LEU A 60 -58.05 -29.12 0.84
N ARG A 61 -59.21 -29.00 0.17
CA ARG A 61 -59.41 -27.97 -0.86
C ARG A 61 -59.34 -26.56 -0.26
N ASP A 62 -60.01 -26.35 0.87
CA ASP A 62 -60.07 -25.05 1.53
C ASP A 62 -58.67 -24.63 2.03
N GLY A 63 -57.90 -25.56 2.60
CA GLY A 63 -56.50 -25.33 2.98
C GLY A 63 -55.54 -25.15 1.80
N PHE A 64 -55.80 -25.77 0.64
CA PHE A 64 -55.02 -25.51 -0.58
C PHE A 64 -55.33 -24.13 -1.18
N THR A 65 -56.57 -23.64 -1.11
CA THR A 65 -56.91 -22.27 -1.52
C THR A 65 -56.26 -21.23 -0.61
N GLU A 66 -56.26 -21.46 0.71
CA GLU A 66 -55.64 -20.56 1.69
C GLU A 66 -54.12 -20.48 1.49
N LEU A 67 -53.46 -21.61 1.19
CA LEU A 67 -52.03 -21.66 0.83
C LEU A 67 -51.69 -20.98 -0.51
N ILE A 68 -52.63 -20.97 -1.47
CA ILE A 68 -52.46 -20.27 -2.75
C ILE A 68 -52.65 -18.76 -2.55
N GLU A 69 -53.58 -18.35 -1.70
CA GLU A 69 -53.85 -16.94 -1.36
C GLU A 69 -52.67 -16.33 -0.58
N ASP A 70 -52.17 -17.02 0.46
CA ASP A 70 -50.96 -16.64 1.19
C ASP A 70 -49.71 -16.65 0.27
N GLY A 71 -49.64 -17.59 -0.67
CA GLY A 71 -48.58 -17.65 -1.69
C GLY A 71 -48.64 -16.50 -2.70
N MET A 72 -49.84 -15.99 -3.01
CA MET A 72 -50.04 -14.83 -3.88
C MET A 72 -49.70 -13.52 -3.15
N GLU A 73 -50.13 -13.34 -1.90
CA GLU A 73 -49.79 -12.14 -1.12
C GLU A 73 -48.29 -12.02 -0.85
N THR A 74 -47.63 -13.15 -0.53
CA THR A 74 -46.16 -13.18 -0.36
C THR A 74 -45.42 -12.96 -1.68
N GLY A 75 -45.96 -13.44 -2.80
CA GLY A 75 -45.46 -13.16 -4.15
C GLY A 75 -45.58 -11.69 -4.56
N GLU A 76 -46.70 -11.02 -4.21
CA GLU A 76 -46.92 -9.61 -4.52
C GLU A 76 -46.05 -8.69 -3.65
N ALA A 77 -45.88 -9.02 -2.36
CA ALA A 77 -44.94 -8.33 -1.47
C ALA A 77 -43.48 -8.47 -1.93
N ALA A 78 -43.09 -9.66 -2.41
CA ALA A 78 -41.77 -9.89 -3.00
C ALA A 78 -41.58 -9.13 -4.32
N GLY A 79 -42.61 -9.08 -5.18
CA GLY A 79 -42.62 -8.31 -6.42
C GLY A 79 -42.47 -6.80 -6.19
N GLN A 80 -43.18 -6.25 -5.19
CA GLN A 80 -43.04 -4.86 -4.78
C GLN A 80 -41.66 -4.55 -4.20
N ALA A 81 -41.10 -5.45 -3.37
CA ALA A 81 -39.74 -5.30 -2.85
C ALA A 81 -38.69 -5.29 -3.99
N VAL A 82 -38.80 -6.20 -4.97
CA VAL A 82 -37.91 -6.25 -6.14
C VAL A 82 -38.05 -4.98 -6.99
N ALA A 83 -39.26 -4.47 -7.22
CA ALA A 83 -39.48 -3.22 -7.95
C ALA A 83 -38.89 -2.00 -7.22
N VAL A 84 -38.99 -1.95 -5.89
CA VAL A 84 -38.35 -0.91 -5.05
C VAL A 84 -36.82 -1.02 -5.11
N PHE A 85 -36.26 -2.23 -5.05
CA PHE A 85 -34.82 -2.46 -5.19
C PHE A 85 -34.30 -2.09 -6.59
N GLN A 86 -35.03 -2.41 -7.66
CA GLN A 86 -34.68 -2.05 -9.03
C GLN A 86 -34.75 -0.53 -9.25
N ASN A 87 -35.78 0.15 -8.76
CA ASN A 87 -35.86 1.62 -8.81
C ASN A 87 -34.77 2.31 -7.98
N LYS A 88 -34.40 1.74 -6.82
CA LYS A 88 -33.28 2.24 -6.00
C LYS A 88 -31.94 2.06 -6.71
N HIS A 89 -31.73 0.94 -7.41
CA HIS A 89 -30.54 0.73 -8.25
C HIS A 89 -30.47 1.70 -9.44
N ALA A 90 -31.60 1.96 -10.11
CA ALA A 90 -31.67 2.90 -11.24
C ALA A 90 -31.37 4.35 -10.80
N THR A 91 -31.94 4.79 -9.69
CA THR A 91 -31.69 6.13 -9.14
C THR A 91 -30.26 6.30 -8.62
N VAL A 92 -29.67 5.26 -8.03
CA VAL A 92 -28.24 5.25 -7.64
C VAL A 92 -27.33 5.33 -8.87
N ASN A 93 -27.66 4.62 -9.95
CA ASN A 93 -26.88 4.65 -11.19
C ASN A 93 -26.90 6.05 -11.84
N GLU A 94 -28.04 6.74 -11.86
CA GLU A 94 -28.12 8.11 -12.40
C GLU A 94 -27.40 9.15 -11.54
N ARG A 95 -27.45 9.01 -10.21
CA ARG A 95 -26.64 9.83 -9.29
C ARG A 95 -25.14 9.55 -9.45
N LEU A 96 -24.77 8.29 -9.64
CA LEU A 96 -23.38 7.88 -9.89
C LEU A 96 -22.87 8.41 -11.22
N LYS A 97 -23.64 8.32 -12.31
CA LYS A 97 -23.29 8.91 -13.62
C LYS A 97 -23.13 10.42 -13.54
N SER A 98 -24.02 11.10 -12.80
CA SER A 98 -23.95 12.56 -12.62
C SER A 98 -22.72 12.96 -11.81
N ALA A 99 -22.43 12.24 -10.72
CA ALA A 99 -21.21 12.43 -9.94
C ALA A 99 -19.95 12.12 -10.77
N LEU A 100 -19.96 11.06 -11.58
CA LEU A 100 -18.85 10.68 -12.46
C LEU A 100 -18.61 11.75 -13.53
N LYS A 101 -19.66 12.33 -14.13
CA LYS A 101 -19.54 13.45 -15.08
C LYS A 101 -18.95 14.70 -14.41
N LEU A 102 -19.35 14.99 -13.17
CA LEU A 102 -18.80 16.11 -12.41
C LEU A 102 -17.32 15.87 -12.08
N LEU A 103 -16.96 14.67 -11.63
CA LEU A 103 -15.58 14.26 -11.39
C LEU A 103 -14.75 14.30 -12.69
N ALA A 104 -15.30 13.86 -13.82
CA ALA A 104 -14.63 13.92 -15.11
C ALA A 104 -14.35 15.37 -15.55
N ARG A 105 -15.30 16.29 -15.35
CA ARG A 105 -15.08 17.73 -15.62
C ARG A 105 -14.02 18.34 -14.73
N LEU A 106 -14.03 18.01 -13.43
CA LEU A 106 -13.00 18.43 -12.49
C LEU A 106 -11.62 17.89 -12.90
N PHE A 107 -11.56 16.61 -13.29
CA PHE A 107 -10.34 15.99 -13.79
C PHE A 107 -9.84 16.67 -15.07
N SER A 108 -10.71 16.95 -16.04
CA SER A 108 -10.33 17.68 -17.27
C SER A 108 -9.83 19.10 -16.97
N CYS A 109 -10.44 19.81 -16.03
CA CYS A 109 -9.98 21.14 -15.61
C CYS A 109 -8.60 21.07 -14.94
N LEU A 110 -8.39 20.06 -14.11
CA LEU A 110 -7.14 19.80 -13.40
C LEU A 110 -6.03 19.41 -14.39
N VAL A 111 -6.31 18.52 -15.34
CA VAL A 111 -5.39 18.19 -16.44
C VAL A 111 -5.05 19.42 -17.27
N GLY A 112 -6.03 20.26 -17.60
CA GLY A 112 -5.81 21.52 -18.31
C GLY A 112 -4.90 22.49 -17.53
N PHE A 113 -5.10 22.61 -16.22
CA PHE A 113 -4.24 23.39 -15.33
C PHE A 113 -2.79 22.88 -15.35
N TYR A 114 -2.56 21.57 -15.21
CA TYR A 114 -1.21 20.99 -15.27
C TYR A 114 -0.58 21.10 -16.66
N ALA A 115 -1.35 20.96 -17.74
CA ALA A 115 -0.84 21.16 -19.09
C ALA A 115 -0.38 22.60 -19.31
N CYS A 116 -1.12 23.59 -18.77
CA CYS A 116 -0.72 24.99 -18.78
C CYS A 116 0.54 25.23 -17.95
N LEU A 117 0.58 24.71 -16.71
CA LEU A 117 1.75 24.77 -15.82
C LEU A 117 2.99 24.17 -16.49
N PHE A 118 2.86 22.98 -17.09
CA PHE A 118 3.93 22.31 -17.81
C PHE A 118 4.37 23.11 -19.04
N GLY A 119 3.43 23.69 -19.79
CA GLY A 119 3.72 24.58 -20.91
C GLY A 119 4.53 25.80 -20.47
N LEU A 120 4.16 26.41 -19.34
CA LEU A 120 4.88 27.53 -18.74
C LEU A 120 6.28 27.12 -18.28
N CYS A 121 6.40 26.02 -17.54
CA CYS A 121 7.70 25.47 -17.12
C CYS A 121 8.60 25.16 -18.32
N LYS A 122 8.04 24.57 -19.39
CA LYS A 122 8.77 24.29 -20.63
C LYS A 122 9.19 25.57 -21.34
N ALA A 123 8.34 26.57 -21.40
CA ALA A 123 8.68 27.87 -21.99
C ALA A 123 9.80 28.57 -21.20
N VAL A 124 9.71 28.57 -19.87
CA VAL A 124 10.75 29.08 -18.97
C VAL A 124 12.04 28.29 -19.16
N TYR A 125 11.98 26.96 -19.17
CA TYR A 125 13.15 26.10 -19.38
C TYR A 125 13.82 26.36 -20.73
N LEU A 126 13.07 26.44 -21.83
CA LEU A 126 13.62 26.74 -23.16
C LEU A 126 14.19 28.16 -23.23
N ARG A 127 13.59 29.13 -22.53
CA ARG A 127 14.12 30.49 -22.43
C ARG A 127 15.42 30.54 -21.64
N MET A 128 15.48 29.80 -20.53
CA MET A 128 16.62 29.73 -19.63
C MET A 128 17.78 28.93 -20.25
N ARG A 129 17.50 27.87 -21.01
CA ARG A 129 18.51 27.04 -21.70
C ARG A 129 19.42 27.83 -22.65
N LYS A 130 19.03 29.05 -23.04
CA LYS A 130 19.89 29.96 -23.81
C LYS A 130 21.14 30.40 -23.02
N TYR A 131 21.12 30.32 -21.69
CA TYR A 131 22.19 30.77 -20.81
C TYR A 131 22.95 29.60 -20.21
N GLU A 132 24.29 29.65 -20.27
CA GLU A 132 25.17 28.58 -19.74
C GLU A 132 25.07 28.40 -18.21
N TRP A 133 24.62 29.42 -17.48
CA TRP A 133 24.42 29.37 -16.02
C TRP A 133 23.05 28.78 -15.61
N ALA A 134 22.13 28.56 -16.56
CA ALA A 134 20.78 28.10 -16.24
C ALA A 134 20.75 26.67 -15.69
N GLU A 135 21.67 25.81 -16.14
CA GLU A 135 21.76 24.42 -15.64
C GLU A 135 22.08 24.40 -14.14
N GLN A 136 23.01 25.24 -13.69
CA GLN A 136 23.36 25.34 -12.27
C GLN A 136 22.19 25.87 -11.44
N LEU A 137 21.43 26.83 -11.98
CA LEU A 137 20.26 27.36 -11.29
C LEU A 137 19.17 26.28 -11.11
N ILE A 138 18.97 25.41 -12.10
CA ILE A 138 18.03 24.28 -11.96
C ILE A 138 18.51 23.31 -10.87
N ILE A 139 19.80 22.99 -10.83
CA ILE A 139 20.37 22.11 -9.80
C ILE A 139 20.23 22.75 -8.40
N MET A 140 20.49 24.05 -8.27
CA MET A 140 20.26 24.79 -7.03
C MET A 140 18.79 24.75 -6.59
N LEU A 141 17.85 25.00 -7.50
CA LEU A 141 16.42 24.93 -7.18
C LEU A 141 15.99 23.52 -6.77
N CYS A 142 16.47 22.49 -7.46
CA CYS A 142 16.24 21.11 -7.07
C CYS A 142 16.83 20.80 -5.68
N GLY A 143 18.04 21.28 -5.38
CA GLY A 143 18.67 21.16 -4.07
C GLY A 143 17.85 21.83 -2.97
N LEU A 144 17.35 23.04 -3.23
CA LEU A 144 16.49 23.78 -2.31
C LEU A 144 15.16 23.05 -2.09
N VAL A 145 14.50 22.59 -3.15
CA VAL A 145 13.26 21.82 -3.04
C VAL A 145 13.49 20.54 -2.22
N LEU A 146 14.58 19.82 -2.46
CA LEU A 146 14.93 18.64 -1.69
C LEU A 146 15.21 18.97 -0.21
N CYS A 147 15.84 20.11 0.05
CA CYS A 147 16.19 20.56 1.40
C CYS A 147 14.98 21.02 2.22
N PHE A 148 13.93 21.55 1.60
CA PHE A 148 12.73 22.06 2.28
C PHE A 148 11.51 21.13 2.19
N PHE A 149 11.48 20.19 1.23
CA PHE A 149 10.32 19.30 1.02
C PHE A 149 10.70 17.82 0.97
N GLY A 150 11.98 17.46 1.08
CA GLY A 150 12.42 16.08 0.93
C GLY A 150 11.87 15.11 1.97
N GLY A 151 11.64 15.56 3.21
CA GLY A 151 11.00 14.75 4.27
C GLY A 151 9.50 14.51 4.06
N VAL A 152 8.86 15.22 3.12
CA VAL A 152 7.46 14.95 2.78
C VAL A 152 7.34 13.82 1.75
N TYR A 153 8.28 13.76 0.79
CA TYR A 153 8.24 12.89 -0.39
C TYR A 153 9.25 11.74 -0.31
N ILE A 154 9.38 11.12 0.85
CA ILE A 154 10.44 10.15 1.14
C ILE A 154 10.29 8.90 0.30
N VAL A 155 9.07 8.37 0.21
CA VAL A 155 8.78 7.11 -0.49
C VAL A 155 8.96 7.32 -2.00
N SER A 156 8.51 8.46 -2.51
CA SER A 156 8.67 8.84 -3.92
C SER A 156 10.15 9.04 -4.29
N LEU A 157 10.93 9.71 -3.43
CA LEU A 157 12.35 9.92 -3.66
C LEU A 157 13.16 8.61 -3.55
N ALA A 158 12.81 7.74 -2.60
CA ALA A 158 13.40 6.42 -2.48
C ALA A 158 13.08 5.53 -3.68
N ALA A 159 11.84 5.57 -4.16
CA ALA A 159 11.44 4.87 -5.38
C ALA A 159 12.23 5.38 -6.59
N LEU A 160 12.39 6.70 -6.72
CA LEU A 160 13.18 7.30 -7.79
C LEU A 160 14.66 6.88 -7.71
N GLU A 161 15.24 6.93 -6.52
CA GLU A 161 16.64 6.52 -6.29
C GLU A 161 16.85 5.03 -6.56
N ALA A 162 15.93 4.17 -6.14
CA ALA A 162 15.94 2.75 -6.45
C ALA A 162 15.87 2.50 -7.96
N ALA A 163 14.97 3.22 -8.66
CA ALA A 163 14.84 3.11 -10.10
C ALA A 163 16.14 3.49 -10.81
N TYR A 164 16.77 4.60 -10.43
CA TYR A 164 18.03 5.03 -11.03
C TYR A 164 19.18 4.06 -10.74
N ARG A 165 19.31 3.55 -9.51
CA ARG A 165 20.40 2.64 -9.13
C ARG A 165 20.26 1.26 -9.77
N MET A 166 19.05 0.81 -10.08
CA MET A 166 18.78 -0.55 -10.57
C MET A 166 18.47 -0.64 -12.08
N GLY A 167 18.99 0.29 -12.88
CA GLY A 167 18.91 0.22 -14.35
C GLY A 167 17.87 1.14 -15.00
N GLY A 168 17.37 2.15 -14.28
CA GLY A 168 16.38 3.10 -14.79
C GLY A 168 16.84 3.89 -16.03
N THR A 169 18.14 4.15 -16.20
CA THR A 169 18.65 4.81 -17.41
C THR A 169 18.52 3.91 -18.64
N ALA A 170 18.93 2.66 -18.53
CA ALA A 170 18.77 1.66 -19.60
C ALA A 170 17.29 1.44 -19.93
N LEU A 171 16.42 1.41 -18.92
CA LEU A 171 14.97 1.36 -19.10
C LEU A 171 14.46 2.53 -19.93
N LEU A 172 14.88 3.76 -19.64
CA LEU A 172 14.40 4.96 -20.35
C LEU A 172 14.80 4.93 -21.83
N ASP A 173 16.02 4.49 -22.13
CA ASP A 173 16.51 4.34 -23.50
C ASP A 173 15.73 3.28 -24.27
N ASP A 174 15.50 2.12 -23.63
CA ASP A 174 14.71 1.03 -24.18
C ASP A 174 13.24 1.43 -24.39
N LEU A 175 12.64 2.14 -23.43
CA LEU A 175 11.26 2.61 -23.50
C LEU A 175 11.09 3.68 -24.59
N TYR A 176 12.07 4.57 -24.75
CA TYR A 176 12.09 5.54 -25.84
C TYR A 176 12.14 4.85 -27.22
N TYR A 177 12.95 3.80 -27.35
CA TYR A 177 12.99 2.97 -28.55
C TYR A 177 11.65 2.29 -28.83
N VAL A 178 11.03 1.68 -27.81
CA VAL A 178 9.72 1.04 -27.92
C VAL A 178 8.65 2.05 -28.31
N TYR A 179 8.61 3.21 -27.65
CA TYR A 179 7.66 4.28 -27.97
C TYR A 179 7.79 4.73 -29.44
N LYS A 180 9.01 4.95 -29.91
CA LYS A 180 9.27 5.35 -31.30
C LYS A 180 8.85 4.27 -32.29
N THR A 181 9.09 3.00 -31.95
CA THR A 181 8.70 1.85 -32.78
C THR A 181 7.18 1.70 -32.84
N VAL A 182 6.49 1.75 -31.69
CA VAL A 182 5.03 1.72 -31.60
C VAL A 182 4.40 2.90 -32.35
N GLN A 183 4.99 4.09 -32.27
CA GLN A 183 4.49 5.25 -33.01
C GLN A 183 4.62 5.08 -34.53
N LYS A 184 5.70 4.46 -35.03
CA LYS A 184 5.85 4.14 -36.46
C LYS A 184 4.82 3.12 -36.90
N VAL A 185 4.71 2.00 -36.17
CA VAL A 185 3.74 0.93 -36.48
C VAL A 185 2.30 1.46 -36.42
N SER A 186 1.96 2.23 -35.39
CA SER A 186 0.64 2.84 -35.25
C SER A 186 0.32 3.76 -36.43
N LYS A 187 1.26 4.58 -36.90
CA LYS A 187 1.03 5.47 -38.06
C LYS A 187 0.79 4.72 -39.37
N GLU A 188 1.36 3.54 -39.53
CA GLU A 188 1.23 2.73 -40.74
C GLU A 188 0.05 1.76 -40.70
N VAL A 189 -0.39 1.35 -39.51
CA VAL A 189 -1.50 0.41 -39.32
C VAL A 189 -2.83 1.17 -39.14
N LEU A 190 -2.85 2.31 -38.41
CA LEU A 190 -4.08 3.13 -38.27
C LEU A 190 -4.38 4.04 -39.47
N SER A 191 -3.52 4.07 -40.50
CA SER A 191 -3.80 4.84 -41.71
C SER A 191 -4.85 4.20 -42.62
N ASP A 192 -5.25 2.96 -42.37
CA ASP A 192 -6.34 2.30 -43.10
C ASP A 192 -7.70 2.59 -42.44
N PRO A 193 -8.63 3.30 -43.11
CA PRO A 193 -9.90 3.74 -42.52
C PRO A 193 -10.93 2.62 -42.29
N GLN A 194 -10.58 1.34 -42.48
CA GLN A 194 -11.50 0.20 -42.37
C GLN A 194 -11.41 -0.60 -41.06
N ASN A 195 -10.35 -0.44 -40.24
CA ASN A 195 -10.18 -1.23 -39.01
C ASN A 195 -10.46 -0.41 -37.74
N GLU A 196 -11.74 -0.34 -37.35
CA GLU A 196 -12.16 0.21 -36.05
C GLU A 196 -12.02 -0.82 -34.90
N GLN A 197 -11.78 -2.09 -35.22
CA GLN A 197 -11.48 -3.16 -34.28
C GLN A 197 -10.09 -3.73 -34.57
N LEU A 198 -9.21 -3.73 -33.57
CA LEU A 198 -7.90 -4.38 -33.61
C LEU A 198 -8.11 -5.89 -33.84
N ASP A 199 -7.94 -6.34 -35.07
CA ASP A 199 -8.04 -7.76 -35.41
C ASP A 199 -6.75 -8.50 -35.03
N GLN A 200 -6.81 -9.82 -34.81
CA GLN A 200 -5.61 -10.63 -34.56
C GLN A 200 -4.59 -10.51 -35.69
N GLN A 201 -5.08 -10.21 -36.90
CA GLN A 201 -4.28 -9.99 -38.09
C GLN A 201 -3.51 -8.66 -38.04
N ASP A 202 -4.09 -7.58 -37.49
CA ASP A 202 -3.38 -6.31 -37.26
C ASP A 202 -2.27 -6.47 -36.22
N LEU A 203 -2.51 -7.31 -35.20
CA LEU A 203 -1.51 -7.62 -34.18
C LEU A 203 -0.35 -8.45 -34.76
N TYR A 204 -0.66 -9.38 -35.67
CA TYR A 204 0.34 -10.13 -36.41
C TYR A 204 1.16 -9.23 -37.35
N ASP A 205 0.51 -8.34 -38.08
CA ASP A 205 1.16 -7.37 -38.97
C ASP A 205 2.04 -6.38 -38.18
N ALA A 206 1.58 -5.97 -36.99
CA ALA A 206 2.40 -5.19 -36.06
C ALA A 206 3.63 -5.98 -35.59
N MET A 207 3.50 -7.28 -35.29
CA MET A 207 4.62 -8.14 -34.88
C MET A 207 5.64 -8.36 -36.00
N VAL A 208 5.20 -8.52 -37.25
CA VAL A 208 6.07 -8.68 -38.43
C VAL A 208 6.89 -7.41 -38.69
N LYS A 209 6.33 -6.23 -38.41
CA LYS A 209 6.99 -4.93 -38.62
C LYS A 209 8.03 -4.56 -37.55
N ILE A 210 8.09 -5.29 -36.43
CA ILE A 210 9.08 -5.01 -35.38
C ILE A 210 10.46 -5.50 -35.84
N GLU A 211 11.33 -4.57 -36.22
CA GLU A 211 12.69 -4.86 -36.72
C GLU A 211 13.58 -5.62 -35.71
N GLN A 212 13.38 -5.43 -34.40
CA GLN A 212 14.26 -5.97 -33.35
C GLN A 212 13.47 -6.50 -32.13
N PRO A 213 12.94 -7.73 -32.18
CA PRO A 213 12.13 -8.29 -31.08
C PRO A 213 12.92 -8.48 -29.78
N MET A 214 14.23 -8.75 -29.87
CA MET A 214 15.10 -8.90 -28.69
C MET A 214 15.18 -7.61 -27.85
N LYS A 215 15.11 -6.43 -28.47
CA LYS A 215 15.09 -5.16 -27.73
C LYS A 215 13.78 -4.93 -27.00
N LEU A 216 12.66 -5.36 -27.58
CA LEU A 216 11.37 -5.30 -26.90
C LEU A 216 11.35 -6.22 -25.66
N GLN A 217 11.90 -7.42 -25.80
CA GLN A 217 12.06 -8.34 -24.67
C GLN A 217 12.99 -7.77 -23.59
N SER A 218 14.13 -7.18 -23.99
CA SER A 218 15.04 -6.50 -23.06
C SER A 218 14.34 -5.35 -22.34
N ALA A 219 13.57 -4.52 -23.05
CA ALA A 219 12.79 -3.42 -22.48
C ALA A 219 11.80 -3.93 -21.42
N MET A 220 11.09 -5.02 -21.71
CA MET A 220 10.16 -5.64 -20.77
C MET A 220 10.89 -6.20 -19.53
N SER A 221 12.04 -6.85 -19.74
CA SER A 221 12.88 -7.37 -18.66
C SER A 221 13.42 -6.24 -17.75
N ASN A 222 13.90 -5.16 -18.36
CA ASN A 222 14.38 -3.98 -17.65
C ASN A 222 13.24 -3.28 -16.90
N LEU A 223 12.03 -3.23 -17.48
CA LEU A 223 10.83 -2.71 -16.80
C LEU A 223 10.46 -3.53 -15.58
N TRP A 224 10.44 -4.86 -15.71
CA TRP A 224 10.19 -5.74 -14.59
C TRP A 224 11.26 -5.61 -13.50
N SER A 225 12.54 -5.56 -13.88
CA SER A 225 13.66 -5.41 -12.96
C SER A 225 13.56 -4.11 -12.15
N VAL A 226 13.35 -2.97 -12.81
CA VAL A 226 13.18 -1.67 -12.17
C VAL A 226 11.94 -1.65 -11.27
N TYR A 227 10.84 -2.27 -11.70
CA TYR A 227 9.63 -2.38 -10.89
C TYR A 227 9.87 -3.17 -9.60
N VAL A 228 10.47 -4.36 -9.69
CA VAL A 228 10.76 -5.22 -8.52
C VAL A 228 11.78 -4.55 -7.61
N ALA A 229 12.78 -3.86 -8.17
CA ALA A 229 13.77 -3.07 -7.43
C ALA A 229 13.14 -1.99 -6.55
N VAL A 230 12.21 -1.22 -7.13
CA VAL A 230 11.46 -0.20 -6.40
C VAL A 230 10.61 -0.84 -5.32
N LEU A 231 9.84 -1.89 -5.65
CA LEU A 231 8.99 -2.59 -4.68
C LEU A 231 9.79 -3.16 -3.51
N ALA A 232 10.96 -3.74 -3.76
CA ALA A 232 11.85 -4.26 -2.73
C ALA A 232 12.43 -3.16 -1.84
N THR A 233 12.81 -2.01 -2.41
CA THR A 233 13.32 -0.87 -1.63
C THR A 233 12.25 -0.33 -0.70
N LEU A 234 11.02 -0.18 -1.21
CA LEU A 234 9.91 0.33 -0.43
C LEU A 234 9.45 -0.65 0.66
N SER A 235 9.44 -1.96 0.39
CA SER A 235 9.11 -2.97 1.40
C SER A 235 10.17 -3.04 2.51
N MET A 236 11.45 -2.88 2.15
CA MET A 236 12.54 -2.78 3.13
C MET A 236 12.37 -1.57 4.06
N GLN A 237 12.00 -0.41 3.53
CA GLN A 237 11.76 0.79 4.34
C GLN A 237 10.59 0.61 5.30
N PHE A 238 9.48 0.02 4.82
CA PHE A 238 8.35 -0.28 5.70
C PHE A 238 8.72 -1.30 6.78
N ALA A 239 9.46 -2.34 6.43
CA ALA A 239 9.95 -3.31 7.40
C ALA A 239 10.79 -2.62 8.49
N GLN A 240 11.69 -1.70 8.13
CA GLN A 240 12.47 -0.92 9.10
C GLN A 240 11.58 -0.11 10.05
N VAL A 241 10.56 0.59 9.52
CA VAL A 241 9.61 1.38 10.35
C VAL A 241 8.84 0.47 11.30
N VAL A 242 8.36 -0.69 10.82
CA VAL A 242 7.66 -1.69 11.64
C VAL A 242 8.57 -2.26 12.71
N THR A 243 9.82 -2.59 12.40
CA THR A 243 10.80 -3.09 13.38
C THR A 243 11.08 -2.05 14.46
N ILE A 244 11.26 -0.78 14.08
CA ILE A 244 11.43 0.33 15.04
C ILE A 244 10.18 0.44 15.94
N ALA A 245 8.98 0.38 15.35
CA ALA A 245 7.73 0.46 16.09
C ALA A 245 7.55 -0.73 17.06
N LEU A 246 7.80 -1.96 16.62
CA LEU A 246 7.70 -3.15 17.47
C LEU A 246 8.75 -3.13 18.60
N GLY A 247 9.98 -2.71 18.29
CA GLY A 247 11.03 -2.50 19.29
C GLY A 247 10.61 -1.50 20.35
N MET A 248 10.15 -0.31 19.95
CA MET A 248 9.65 0.71 20.87
C MET A 248 8.44 0.22 21.68
N ALA A 249 7.50 -0.47 21.04
CA ALA A 249 6.30 -0.99 21.70
C ALA A 249 6.67 -1.98 22.81
N SER A 250 7.64 -2.87 22.55
CA SER A 250 8.11 -3.84 23.55
C SER A 250 8.72 -3.17 24.79
N CYS A 251 9.40 -2.02 24.64
CA CYS A 251 9.97 -1.28 25.76
C CYS A 251 8.91 -0.45 26.53
N ILE A 252 7.94 0.12 25.82
CA ILE A 252 6.93 1.03 26.40
C ILE A 252 5.82 0.24 27.10
N ARG A 253 5.43 -0.91 26.56
CA ARG A 253 4.34 -1.76 27.05
C ARG A 253 4.42 -2.09 28.55
N PRO A 254 5.52 -2.62 29.12
CA PRO A 254 5.57 -2.97 30.53
C PRO A 254 5.42 -1.75 31.45
N THR A 255 5.93 -0.58 31.04
CA THR A 255 5.78 0.68 31.79
C THR A 255 4.35 1.17 31.74
N MET A 256 3.73 1.15 30.56
CA MET A 256 2.35 1.58 30.37
C MET A 256 1.35 0.68 31.09
N LEU A 257 1.56 -0.64 31.08
CA LEU A 257 0.73 -1.59 31.82
C LEU A 257 0.76 -1.30 33.33
N LYS A 258 1.92 -1.00 33.91
CA LYS A 258 2.02 -0.66 35.34
C LYS A 258 1.25 0.61 35.71
N ILE A 259 1.24 1.61 34.83
CA ILE A 259 0.63 2.92 35.10
C ILE A 259 -0.88 2.92 34.78
N LEU A 260 -1.28 2.34 33.65
CA LEU A 260 -2.65 2.43 33.13
C LEU A 260 -3.57 1.32 33.65
N ARG A 261 -3.03 0.18 34.10
CA ARG A 261 -3.86 -0.92 34.60
C ARG A 261 -4.71 -0.54 35.82
N PRO A 262 -4.18 0.12 36.88
CA PRO A 262 -4.99 0.49 38.06
C PRO A 262 -6.20 1.40 37.75
N PRO A 263 -6.06 2.52 37.01
CA PRO A 263 -7.21 3.39 36.73
C PRO A 263 -8.23 2.72 35.80
N ILE A 264 -7.78 1.95 34.80
CA ILE A 264 -8.68 1.27 33.87
C ILE A 264 -9.48 0.16 34.58
N ALA A 265 -8.84 -0.58 35.50
CA ALA A 265 -9.54 -1.58 36.31
C ALA A 265 -10.63 -0.97 37.20
N MET A 266 -10.38 0.21 37.78
CA MET A 266 -11.35 0.94 38.61
C MET A 266 -12.56 1.45 37.80
N ILE A 267 -12.33 1.89 36.56
CA ILE A 267 -13.41 2.36 35.67
C ILE A 267 -14.24 1.17 35.15
N LEU A 268 -13.60 0.06 34.77
CA LEU A 268 -14.31 -1.11 34.23
C LEU A 268 -15.14 -1.85 35.29
N THR A 269 -14.71 -1.86 36.57
CA THR A 269 -15.43 -2.53 37.67
C THR A 269 -16.81 -1.93 37.95
N THR A 270 -17.07 -0.68 37.58
CA THR A 270 -18.38 -0.03 37.79
C THR A 270 -19.39 -0.29 36.66
N SER A 271 -18.94 -0.76 35.49
CA SER A 271 -19.77 -0.79 34.27
C SER A 271 -20.25 -2.19 33.85
N ASN A 272 -19.40 -3.23 33.91
CA ASN A 272 -19.81 -4.63 33.68
C ASN A 272 -18.62 -5.59 33.88
N TRP A 273 -18.77 -6.58 34.77
CA TRP A 273 -17.72 -7.57 35.06
C TRP A 273 -17.31 -8.41 33.83
N LYS A 274 -18.22 -8.56 32.86
CA LYS A 274 -17.94 -9.26 31.61
C LYS A 274 -16.84 -8.60 30.79
N LEU A 275 -16.51 -7.32 30.97
CA LEU A 275 -15.48 -6.64 30.16
C LEU A 275 -14.03 -6.86 30.67
N HIS A 276 -13.84 -7.51 31.81
CA HIS A 276 -12.48 -7.72 32.36
C HIS A 276 -11.56 -8.56 31.47
N HIS A 277 -12.10 -9.42 30.59
CA HIS A 277 -11.30 -10.20 29.66
C HIS A 277 -10.52 -9.36 28.64
N TRP A 278 -10.93 -8.12 28.37
CA TRP A 278 -10.19 -7.18 27.52
C TRP A 278 -8.97 -6.55 28.22
N LEU A 279 -8.91 -6.63 29.57
CA LEU A 279 -7.86 -6.07 30.40
C LEU A 279 -6.92 -7.15 30.96
N ASP A 280 -7.46 -8.25 31.49
CA ASP A 280 -6.66 -9.38 31.98
C ASP A 280 -7.22 -10.67 31.37
N HIS A 281 -6.44 -11.33 30.50
CA HIS A 281 -6.82 -12.60 29.87
C HIS A 281 -7.01 -13.75 30.89
N HIS A 282 -6.56 -13.58 32.15
CA HIS A 282 -6.37 -14.69 33.09
C HIS A 282 -7.31 -14.76 34.31
N ARG A 283 -8.50 -14.13 34.31
CA ARG A 283 -9.45 -14.37 35.41
C ARG A 283 -10.64 -15.23 34.99
N SER A 284 -10.39 -16.53 34.85
CA SER A 284 -11.45 -17.54 34.98
C SER A 284 -12.01 -17.49 36.41
N PRO A 285 -13.34 -17.55 36.63
CA PRO A 285 -13.95 -17.59 37.97
C PRO A 285 -13.57 -18.83 38.78
N ASP A 286 -13.11 -19.89 38.10
CA ASP A 286 -12.85 -21.19 38.68
C ASP A 286 -11.35 -21.33 38.88
N GLY A 287 -10.88 -21.25 40.13
CA GLY A 287 -9.47 -21.17 40.53
C GLY A 287 -8.59 -22.41 40.24
N ASN A 288 -8.81 -23.14 39.15
CA ASN A 288 -7.96 -24.25 38.74
C ASN A 288 -6.94 -23.81 37.68
N TRP A 289 -5.74 -23.54 38.18
CA TRP A 289 -4.54 -23.27 37.40
C TRP A 289 -3.85 -24.59 37.10
N LEU A 290 -4.13 -25.21 35.94
CA LEU A 290 -3.17 -26.17 35.40
C LEU A 290 -2.02 -25.37 34.78
N ALA A 291 -0.93 -25.33 35.53
CA ALA A 291 0.36 -24.73 35.23
C ALA A 291 1.10 -25.38 34.06
N GLU A 292 0.39 -25.80 33.01
CA GLU A 292 0.94 -26.52 31.85
C GLU A 292 1.25 -25.59 30.67
N HIS A 293 0.93 -24.30 30.76
CA HIS A 293 1.29 -23.29 29.74
C HIS A 293 2.26 -22.22 30.28
N ALA A 294 2.97 -22.51 31.37
CA ALA A 294 3.91 -21.58 32.00
C ALA A 294 5.24 -21.39 31.25
N GLU A 295 5.45 -22.07 30.11
CA GLU A 295 6.66 -21.91 29.28
C GLU A 295 6.56 -20.84 28.18
N SER A 296 5.36 -20.33 27.82
CA SER A 296 5.28 -19.06 27.12
C SER A 296 5.12 -17.94 28.15
N LYS A 297 6.21 -17.22 28.39
CA LYS A 297 6.27 -16.02 29.22
C LYS A 297 5.57 -14.84 28.52
N GLU A 298 4.39 -15.06 27.94
CA GLU A 298 3.52 -14.01 27.45
C GLU A 298 2.80 -13.41 28.67
N GLU A 299 3.40 -12.36 29.22
CA GLU A 299 2.75 -11.49 30.22
C GLU A 299 1.33 -11.19 29.72
N GLY A 300 0.29 -11.56 30.46
CA GLY A 300 -1.11 -11.42 30.04
C GLY A 300 -1.40 -10.02 29.49
N GLU A 301 -1.41 -9.90 28.16
CA GLU A 301 -1.46 -8.60 27.51
C GLU A 301 -2.91 -8.13 27.46
N SER A 302 -3.21 -7.02 28.12
CA SER A 302 -4.48 -6.33 27.90
C SER A 302 -4.57 -5.91 26.43
N VAL A 303 -5.48 -6.50 25.68
CA VAL A 303 -5.68 -6.22 24.24
C VAL A 303 -5.93 -4.74 24.00
N LEU A 304 -6.64 -4.07 24.93
CA LEU A 304 -6.90 -2.63 24.84
C LEU A 304 -5.63 -1.79 24.93
N ILE A 305 -4.80 -2.00 25.95
CA ILE A 305 -3.59 -1.18 26.15
C ILE A 305 -2.56 -1.50 25.08
N SER A 306 -2.40 -2.78 24.69
CA SER A 306 -1.46 -3.16 23.64
C SER A 306 -1.85 -2.54 22.29
N THR A 307 -3.13 -2.53 21.93
CA THR A 307 -3.61 -1.92 20.68
C THR A 307 -3.38 -0.41 20.68
N VAL A 308 -3.72 0.29 21.77
CA VAL A 308 -3.51 1.75 21.89
C VAL A 308 -2.02 2.09 21.83
N VAL A 309 -1.18 1.36 22.57
CA VAL A 309 0.28 1.57 22.56
C VAL A 309 0.84 1.31 21.16
N ASN A 310 0.44 0.22 20.48
CA ASN A 310 0.93 -0.08 19.14
C ASN A 310 0.54 1.00 18.13
N VAL A 311 -0.69 1.54 18.19
CA VAL A 311 -1.12 2.64 17.32
C VAL A 311 -0.32 3.92 17.57
N LEU A 312 -0.13 4.30 18.84
CA LEU A 312 0.64 5.50 19.20
C LEU A 312 2.11 5.36 18.82
N VAL A 313 2.70 4.20 19.08
CA VAL A 313 4.09 3.90 18.74
C VAL A 313 4.28 3.84 17.23
N MET A 314 3.32 3.28 16.48
CA MET A 314 3.36 3.29 15.01
C MET A 314 3.30 4.74 14.47
N TRP A 315 2.42 5.59 15.00
CA TRP A 315 2.35 7.00 14.62
C TRP A 315 3.66 7.74 14.92
N PHE A 316 4.24 7.50 16.09
CA PHE A 316 5.52 8.08 16.48
C PHE A 316 6.68 7.57 15.60
N ALA A 317 6.73 6.27 15.31
CA ALA A 317 7.76 5.68 14.46
C ALA A 317 7.74 6.28 13.04
N TRP A 318 6.55 6.54 12.48
CA TRP A 318 6.41 7.25 11.21
C TRP A 318 6.95 8.68 11.27
N THR A 319 6.71 9.38 12.38
CA THR A 319 7.23 10.74 12.59
C THR A 319 8.76 10.75 12.70
N LEU A 320 9.32 9.79 13.43
CA LEU A 320 10.77 9.62 13.56
C LEU A 320 11.41 9.27 12.22
N TYR A 321 10.80 8.37 11.45
CA TYR A 321 11.26 8.04 10.11
C TYR A 321 11.24 9.26 9.18
N ALA A 322 10.19 10.08 9.25
CA ALA A 322 10.10 11.32 8.49
C ALA A 322 11.23 12.30 8.84
N PHE A 323 11.57 12.41 10.13
CA PHE A 323 12.69 13.22 10.59
C PHE A 323 14.03 12.72 10.05
N VAL A 324 14.31 11.41 10.12
CA VAL A 324 15.55 10.82 9.58
C VAL A 324 15.67 11.09 8.09
N ALA A 325 14.59 10.92 7.33
CA ALA A 325 14.61 11.17 5.90
C ALA A 325 14.78 12.67 5.57
N ALA A 326 14.15 13.57 6.34
CA ALA A 326 14.35 15.01 6.22
C ALA A 326 15.81 15.40 6.46
N TYR A 327 16.48 14.75 7.43
CA TYR A 327 17.90 14.94 7.68
C TYR A 327 18.76 14.55 6.47
N TYR A 328 18.56 13.36 5.91
CA TYR A 328 19.29 12.91 4.71
C TYR A 328 19.00 13.78 3.48
N ALA A 329 17.74 14.16 3.28
CA ALA A 329 17.34 15.01 2.17
C ALA A 329 17.86 16.44 2.32
N GLY A 330 17.87 16.98 3.54
CA GLY A 330 18.46 18.28 3.89
C GLY A 330 19.94 18.35 3.55
N LEU A 331 20.72 17.35 3.99
CA LEU A 331 22.15 17.28 3.67
C LEU A 331 22.42 17.12 2.18
N ARG A 332 21.69 16.22 1.50
CA ARG A 332 21.87 16.00 0.05
C ARG A 332 21.45 17.22 -0.77
N GLY A 333 20.33 17.84 -0.42
CA GLY A 333 19.83 19.06 -1.06
C GLY A 333 20.74 20.26 -0.83
N GLY A 334 21.22 20.42 0.41
CA GLY A 334 22.21 21.43 0.78
C GLY A 334 23.51 21.27 0.00
N ARG A 335 24.00 20.04 -0.16
CA ARG A 335 25.22 19.76 -0.94
C ARG A 335 25.02 20.09 -2.42
N MET A 336 23.92 19.63 -3.01
CA MET A 336 23.58 19.96 -4.41
C MET A 336 23.49 21.47 -4.64
N PHE A 337 22.94 22.22 -3.67
CA PHE A 337 22.87 23.67 -3.73
C PHE A 337 24.25 24.33 -3.61
N ALA A 338 25.05 23.90 -2.63
CA ALA A 338 26.38 24.45 -2.38
C ALA A 338 27.33 24.20 -3.56
N ASP A 339 27.38 22.96 -4.06
CA ASP A 339 28.18 22.57 -5.23
C ASP A 339 27.77 23.38 -6.47
N ALA A 340 26.47 23.56 -6.70
CA ALA A 340 25.97 24.31 -7.84
C ALA A 340 26.14 25.82 -7.71
N LEU A 341 26.21 26.37 -6.49
CA LEU A 341 26.42 27.79 -6.26
C LEU A 341 27.91 28.19 -6.31
N LEU A 342 28.74 27.49 -5.52
CA LEU A 342 30.13 27.83 -5.23
C LEU A 342 31.16 26.93 -5.90
N GLY A 343 30.75 25.81 -6.52
CA GLY A 343 31.69 24.90 -7.17
C GLY A 343 32.49 25.57 -8.29
N LYS A 344 33.59 24.92 -8.71
CA LYS A 344 34.50 25.43 -9.76
C LYS A 344 33.76 25.84 -11.05
N GLU A 345 32.71 25.10 -11.42
CA GLU A 345 31.82 25.40 -12.55
C GLU A 345 30.42 25.87 -12.12
N GLY A 346 30.30 26.35 -10.88
CA GLY A 346 29.05 26.78 -10.27
C GLY A 346 28.48 28.06 -10.86
N PHE A 347 27.31 28.44 -10.36
CA PHE A 347 26.57 29.61 -10.81
C PHE A 347 27.39 30.89 -10.67
N LEU A 348 28.07 31.10 -9.54
CA LEU A 348 28.87 32.31 -9.31
C LEU A 348 30.05 32.42 -10.29
N SER A 349 30.73 31.31 -10.58
CA SER A 349 31.87 31.33 -11.50
C SER A 349 31.43 31.58 -12.96
N LYS A 350 30.33 30.96 -13.41
CA LYS A 350 29.77 31.16 -14.76
C LYS A 350 29.11 32.53 -14.93
N PHE A 351 28.39 33.01 -13.92
CA PHE A 351 27.74 34.32 -13.95
C PHE A 351 28.77 35.46 -13.97
N CYS A 352 29.81 35.39 -13.14
CA CYS A 352 30.84 36.43 -13.08
C CYS A 352 31.71 36.48 -14.35
N LYS A 353 32.04 35.34 -14.96
CA LYS A 353 32.76 35.30 -16.26
C LYS A 353 32.03 36.04 -17.37
N GLY A 354 30.69 36.09 -17.33
CA GLY A 354 29.87 36.77 -18.34
C GLY A 354 29.64 38.26 -18.09
N HIS A 355 29.84 38.76 -16.87
CA HIS A 355 29.43 40.12 -16.48
C HIS A 355 30.52 40.98 -15.81
N CYS A 356 31.59 40.39 -15.28
CA CYS A 356 32.67 41.13 -14.60
C CYS A 356 34.04 40.79 -15.18
N CYS A 357 34.54 41.64 -16.08
CA CYS A 357 35.96 41.71 -16.42
C CYS A 357 36.74 42.20 -15.18
N GLY A 358 37.30 41.30 -14.37
CA GLY A 358 38.24 41.65 -13.29
C GLY A 358 38.14 40.82 -12.01
N CYS A 359 37.05 40.05 -11.80
CA CYS A 359 36.86 39.30 -10.55
C CYS A 359 37.70 38.00 -10.44
N PHE A 360 38.47 37.65 -11.46
CA PHE A 360 39.25 36.41 -11.54
C PHE A 360 40.77 36.65 -11.63
N GLU A 361 41.25 37.84 -11.25
CA GLU A 361 42.67 38.02 -10.97
C GLU A 361 43.05 37.20 -9.71
N GLU A 362 44.18 36.49 -9.77
CA GLU A 362 44.75 35.75 -8.64
C GLU A 362 44.85 36.67 -7.42
N GLY A 363 44.09 36.38 -6.36
CA GLY A 363 44.02 37.19 -5.13
C GLY A 363 42.73 37.97 -4.89
N SER A 364 41.74 37.90 -5.79
CA SER A 364 40.42 38.52 -5.54
C SER A 364 39.63 37.78 -4.42
N CYS A 365 38.78 38.50 -3.68
CA CYS A 365 37.92 37.89 -2.64
C CYS A 365 37.01 36.78 -3.18
N LEU A 366 36.61 36.85 -4.46
CA LEU A 366 35.78 35.84 -5.10
C LEU A 366 36.61 34.60 -5.46
N ALA A 367 37.85 34.77 -5.91
CA ALA A 367 38.76 33.66 -6.17
C ALA A 367 39.09 32.90 -4.89
N ASN A 368 39.33 33.59 -3.76
CA ASN A 368 39.56 32.96 -2.46
C ASN A 368 38.29 32.26 -1.88
N LEU A 369 37.09 32.73 -2.23
CA LEU A 369 35.82 32.10 -1.82
C LEU A 369 35.45 30.89 -2.70
N LEU A 370 35.86 30.90 -3.96
CA LEU A 370 35.63 29.82 -4.95
C LEU A 370 36.78 28.81 -4.98
N ASP A 371 37.87 29.06 -4.24
CA ASP A 371 38.98 28.12 -4.18
C ASP A 371 38.56 26.88 -3.40
N SER A 372 38.87 25.73 -3.98
CA SER A 372 38.35 24.40 -3.62
C SER A 372 38.79 23.89 -2.26
N ASP A 373 39.72 24.59 -1.61
CA ASP A 373 40.27 24.27 -0.30
C ASP A 373 39.57 25.06 0.84
N GLY A 374 38.67 25.99 0.49
CA GLY A 374 37.93 26.79 1.45
C GLY A 374 36.65 26.10 1.93
N TYR A 375 36.40 26.10 3.24
CA TYR A 375 35.24 25.49 3.89
C TYR A 375 33.87 26.13 3.57
N ALA A 376 33.79 26.98 2.54
CA ALA A 376 32.65 27.85 2.29
C ALA A 376 31.43 27.08 1.77
N ASP A 377 31.64 26.10 0.88
CA ASP A 377 30.59 25.22 0.37
C ASP A 377 30.04 24.30 1.47
N GLU A 378 30.89 23.77 2.35
CA GLU A 378 30.41 22.97 3.48
C GLU A 378 29.62 23.80 4.49
N VAL A 379 30.05 25.03 4.79
CA VAL A 379 29.28 25.93 5.68
C VAL A 379 27.92 26.25 5.07
N VAL A 380 27.86 26.59 3.78
CA VAL A 380 26.59 26.85 3.09
C VAL A 380 25.70 25.60 3.09
N MET A 381 26.28 24.42 2.83
CA MET A 381 25.57 23.14 2.87
C MET A 381 24.93 22.91 4.24
N TYR A 382 25.71 22.97 5.33
CA TYR A 382 25.21 22.66 6.68
C TYR A 382 24.19 23.69 7.16
N VAL A 383 24.43 24.98 6.91
CA VAL A 383 23.50 26.05 7.29
C VAL A 383 22.17 25.88 6.56
N LEU A 384 22.21 25.62 5.25
CA LEU A 384 21.00 25.41 4.45
C LEU A 384 20.27 24.13 4.88
N ALA A 385 21.00 23.03 5.13
CA ALA A 385 20.43 21.78 5.61
C ALA A 385 19.68 21.96 6.95
N VAL A 386 20.30 22.64 7.92
CA VAL A 386 19.67 22.90 9.23
C VAL A 386 18.43 23.77 9.08
N MET A 387 18.49 24.84 8.28
CA MET A 387 17.33 25.69 8.01
C MET A 387 16.18 24.92 7.34
N GLY A 388 16.50 24.06 6.37
CA GLY A 388 15.51 23.23 5.67
C GLY A 388 14.85 22.20 6.58
N ILE A 389 15.63 21.49 7.41
CA ILE A 389 15.12 20.53 8.39
C ILE A 389 14.25 21.23 9.43
N TRP A 390 14.69 22.39 9.93
CA TRP A 390 13.93 23.18 10.89
C TRP A 390 12.56 23.57 10.33
N ALA A 391 12.52 24.11 9.11
CA ALA A 391 11.28 24.49 8.44
C ALA A 391 10.34 23.28 8.20
N GLN A 392 10.91 22.09 7.91
CA GLN A 392 10.12 20.86 7.75
C GLN A 392 9.49 20.39 9.06
N VAL A 393 10.23 20.50 10.17
CA VAL A 393 9.74 20.13 11.50
C VAL A 393 8.65 21.11 11.95
N GLU A 394 8.87 22.41 11.77
CA GLU A 394 7.89 23.46 12.13
C GLU A 394 6.59 23.35 11.32
N SER A 395 6.69 22.97 10.03
CA SER A 395 5.51 22.72 9.19
C SER A 395 4.84 21.37 9.46
N GLY A 396 5.42 20.52 10.31
CA GLY A 396 4.90 19.19 10.62
C GLY A 396 4.83 18.26 9.40
N PHE A 397 5.79 18.39 8.48
CA PHE A 397 5.87 17.64 7.22
C PHE A 397 4.61 17.79 6.33
N LYS A 398 3.96 18.96 6.36
CA LYS A 398 2.83 19.29 5.50
C LYS A 398 3.20 20.40 4.52
N LEU A 399 2.67 20.30 3.30
CA LEU A 399 2.83 21.38 2.32
C LEU A 399 1.93 22.57 2.68
N PHE A 400 2.51 23.76 2.67
CA PHE A 400 1.76 24.99 2.78
C PHE A 400 0.99 25.29 1.47
N PHE A 401 -0.12 26.00 1.60
CA PHE A 401 -0.84 26.54 0.44
C PHE A 401 -0.05 27.72 -0.14
N PRO A 402 0.25 27.79 -1.46
CA PRO A 402 -0.38 27.04 -2.56
C PRO A 402 0.41 25.83 -3.09
N LEU A 403 1.61 25.54 -2.56
CA LEU A 403 2.44 24.44 -3.05
C LEU A 403 1.74 23.08 -3.00
N ASN A 404 0.83 22.88 -2.05
CA ASN A 404 0.02 21.66 -1.99
C ASN A 404 -0.78 21.40 -3.28
N ILE A 405 -1.26 22.45 -3.97
CA ILE A 405 -1.98 22.31 -5.24
C ILE A 405 -1.00 22.00 -6.36
N VAL A 406 0.14 22.69 -6.42
CA VAL A 406 1.13 22.51 -7.49
C VAL A 406 1.77 21.12 -7.43
N LEU A 407 2.06 20.63 -6.23
CA LEU A 407 2.72 19.35 -5.99
C LEU A 407 1.73 18.22 -5.68
N MET A 408 0.42 18.45 -5.85
CA MET A 408 -0.61 17.44 -5.63
C MET A 408 -0.38 16.13 -6.40
N PRO A 409 0.12 16.08 -7.65
CA PRO A 409 0.35 14.81 -8.34
C PRO A 409 1.45 13.99 -7.64
N LEU A 410 2.48 14.67 -7.12
CA LEU A 410 3.53 14.03 -6.35
C LEU A 410 3.01 13.54 -4.99
N THR A 411 2.11 14.30 -4.36
CA THR A 411 1.43 13.89 -3.12
C THR A 411 0.53 12.67 -3.33
N LEU A 412 -0.14 12.57 -4.49
CA LEU A 412 -0.93 11.39 -4.86
C LEU A 412 -0.05 10.16 -5.07
N ILE A 413 1.10 10.31 -5.73
CA ILE A 413 2.07 9.23 -5.92
C ILE A 413 2.63 8.77 -4.57
N GLU A 414 3.04 9.70 -3.72
CA GLU A 414 3.52 9.40 -2.37
C GLU A 414 2.47 8.62 -1.56
N TRP A 415 1.21 9.06 -1.61
CA TRP A 415 0.11 8.38 -0.94
C TRP A 415 -0.15 6.99 -1.52
N PHE A 416 -0.17 6.86 -2.84
CA PHE A 416 -0.37 5.58 -3.53
C PHE A 416 0.74 4.59 -3.23
N LEU A 417 2.00 5.02 -3.23
CA LEU A 417 3.14 4.16 -2.90
C LEU A 417 3.08 3.71 -1.43
N ARG A 418 2.79 4.62 -0.49
CA ARG A 418 2.58 4.25 0.93
C ARG A 418 1.44 3.25 1.09
N TYR A 419 0.36 3.43 0.35
CA TYR A 419 -0.77 2.51 0.33
C TYR A 419 -0.34 1.13 -0.17
N GLN A 420 0.28 1.05 -1.35
CA GLN A 420 0.75 -0.22 -1.94
C GLN A 420 1.69 -0.98 -1.02
N VAL A 421 2.59 -0.29 -0.33
CA VAL A 421 3.53 -0.91 0.60
C VAL A 421 2.84 -1.45 1.85
N THR A 422 1.88 -0.69 2.38
CA THR A 422 1.13 -1.10 3.58
C THR A 422 0.26 -2.32 3.29
N PHE A 423 -0.44 -2.37 2.14
CA PHE A 423 -1.33 -3.47 1.79
C PHE A 423 -0.60 -4.66 1.13
N GLY A 424 0.42 -4.38 0.29
CA GLY A 424 1.26 -5.42 -0.32
C GLY A 424 2.10 -6.18 0.70
N GLY A 425 2.53 -5.52 1.78
CA GLY A 425 3.23 -6.17 2.90
C GLY A 425 2.33 -7.11 3.70
N ILE A 426 1.05 -6.77 3.88
CA ILE A 426 0.07 -7.62 4.58
C ILE A 426 -0.28 -8.86 3.75
N ALA A 427 -0.41 -8.72 2.43
CA ALA A 427 -0.65 -9.86 1.54
C ALA A 427 0.52 -10.87 1.54
N ALA A 428 1.76 -10.38 1.62
CA ALA A 428 2.94 -11.24 1.74
C ALA A 428 3.07 -11.90 3.13
N ALA A 429 2.73 -11.18 4.20
CA ALA A 429 2.75 -11.73 5.57
C ALA A 429 1.65 -12.78 5.80
N GLY A 430 0.47 -12.60 5.21
CA GLY A 430 -0.64 -13.58 5.28
C GLY A 430 -0.44 -14.82 4.42
N ALA A 431 0.52 -14.84 3.50
CA ALA A 431 0.90 -16.03 2.72
C ALA A 431 2.05 -16.82 3.36
N ALA A 432 2.68 -16.28 4.42
CA ALA A 432 3.81 -16.88 5.12
C ALA A 432 3.47 -17.39 6.53
N GLY A 433 2.22 -17.23 6.99
CA GLY A 433 1.64 -17.88 8.17
C GLY A 433 0.54 -18.82 7.74
#